data_AF-A0A9P5UFZ6-F1
#
_entry.id   AF-A0A9P5UFZ6-F1
#
_cell.length_a   1.000
_cell.length_b   1.000
_cell.length_c   1.000
_cell.angle_alpha   90.00
_cell.angle_beta   90.00
_cell.angle_gamma   90.00
#
_symmetry.space_group_name_H-M   'P 1'
#
loop_
_entity.id
_entity.type
_entity.pdbx_description
1 polymer ?
#
loop_
_entity_poly.entity_id
_entity_poly.type
_entity_poly.pdbx_seq_one_letter_code
_entity_poly.pdbx_strand_id
1 'polypeptide(L)'
;MSRWSQYDEDSYRLPEGVQRIGYDADTGRYIFSSGGSTLQGPQGARYGEMTRVSGSEAQNDDEEAPTRADGYQPLATDNNSPLAFRSDVNSNAYRTLAPFFLLIGVFLLLVWKLIYSGYKTAPNPCPEHATIPYMVEPGDECWGIAHTYKCSLEELELLNPNVCGAGLRPGMVVCVPQPTPPSTPSDS
;
A
#
# COMPACT_ATOMS: atom_id res chain seq x y z
N MET A 1 -26.38 -7.01 -15.06
CA MET A 1 -27.46 -6.32 -15.80
C MET A 1 -27.75 -5.03 -15.07
N SER A 2 -27.27 -3.90 -15.60
CA SER A 2 -27.49 -2.59 -14.97
C SER A 2 -28.98 -2.32 -14.91
N ARG A 3 -29.54 -2.26 -13.69
CA ARG A 3 -30.93 -1.93 -13.44
C ARG A 3 -31.11 -0.43 -13.65
N TRP A 4 -31.17 0.00 -14.91
CA TRP A 4 -31.64 1.34 -15.27
C TRP A 4 -33.08 1.42 -14.79
N SER A 5 -33.30 2.12 -13.69
CA SER A 5 -34.65 2.40 -13.26
C SER A 5 -35.19 3.53 -14.13
N GLN A 6 -36.48 3.48 -14.49
CA GLN A 6 -37.13 4.57 -15.25
C GLN A 6 -36.90 5.94 -14.59
N TYR A 7 -36.68 5.99 -13.27
CA TYR A 7 -36.36 7.19 -12.49
C TYR A 7 -34.97 7.80 -12.76
N ASP A 8 -34.10 7.12 -13.49
CA ASP A 8 -32.79 7.63 -13.94
C ASP A 8 -32.88 8.41 -15.25
N GLU A 9 -34.03 8.35 -15.93
CA GLU A 9 -34.27 9.13 -17.14
C GLU A 9 -34.50 10.60 -16.79
N ASP A 10 -33.76 11.45 -17.49
CA ASP A 10 -33.82 12.91 -17.38
C ASP A 10 -35.23 13.48 -17.58
N SER A 11 -36.06 12.79 -18.36
CA SER A 11 -37.48 13.12 -18.62
C SER A 11 -38.32 13.26 -17.36
N TYR A 12 -38.01 12.53 -16.29
CA TYR A 12 -38.75 12.61 -15.02
C TYR A 12 -38.27 13.72 -14.09
N ARG A 13 -37.11 14.32 -14.38
CA ARG A 13 -36.44 15.30 -13.51
C ARG A 13 -36.47 16.71 -14.11
N LEU A 14 -36.61 16.79 -15.43
CA LEU A 14 -36.62 18.03 -16.19
C LEU A 14 -38.06 18.43 -16.52
N PRO A 15 -38.34 19.74 -16.63
CA PRO A 15 -39.62 20.21 -17.12
C PRO A 15 -39.94 19.67 -18.53
N GLU A 16 -41.22 19.54 -18.87
CA GLU A 16 -41.62 19.07 -20.19
C GLU A 16 -41.02 19.94 -21.31
N GLY A 17 -40.42 19.28 -22.31
CA GLY A 17 -39.77 19.95 -23.44
C GLY A 17 -38.32 20.39 -23.20
N VAL A 18 -37.74 20.08 -22.03
CA VAL A 18 -36.33 20.36 -21.72
C VAL A 18 -35.51 19.06 -21.75
N GLN A 19 -34.40 19.06 -22.49
CA GLN A 19 -33.49 17.91 -22.56
C GLN A 19 -32.06 18.32 -22.20
N ARG A 20 -31.35 17.49 -21.41
CA ARG A 20 -29.91 17.67 -21.18
C ARG A 20 -29.13 17.35 -22.44
N ILE A 21 -28.30 18.30 -22.88
CA ILE A 21 -27.47 18.16 -24.08
C ILE A 21 -25.97 18.10 -23.78
N GLY A 22 -25.54 18.47 -22.56
CA GLY A 22 -24.13 18.46 -22.22
C GLY A 22 -23.83 18.66 -20.74
N TYR A 23 -22.57 18.43 -20.41
CA TYR A 23 -21.96 18.74 -19.12
C TYR A 23 -20.59 19.35 -19.38
N ASP A 24 -20.36 20.55 -18.87
CA ASP A 24 -19.06 21.22 -18.87
C ASP A 24 -18.30 20.77 -17.61
N ALA A 25 -17.21 20.05 -17.81
CA ALA A 25 -16.40 19.49 -16.73
C ALA A 25 -15.50 20.53 -16.05
N ASP A 26 -15.14 21.61 -16.76
CA ASP A 26 -14.27 22.66 -16.23
C ASP A 26 -15.06 23.60 -15.32
N THR A 27 -16.26 23.98 -15.74
CA THR A 27 -17.16 24.82 -14.90
C THR A 27 -18.06 24.01 -13.99
N GLY A 28 -18.24 22.72 -14.26
CA GLY A 28 -19.12 21.83 -13.50
C GLY A 28 -20.60 22.11 -13.70
N ARG A 29 -21.02 22.54 -14.89
CA ARG A 29 -22.39 22.97 -15.20
C ARG A 29 -23.07 22.07 -16.22
N TYR A 30 -24.38 21.85 -16.05
CA TYR A 30 -25.21 21.15 -17.03
C TYR A 30 -25.81 22.12 -18.05
N ILE A 31 -25.86 21.67 -19.31
CA ILE A 31 -26.42 22.41 -20.44
C ILE A 31 -27.69 21.71 -20.90
N PHE A 32 -28.76 22.49 -21.08
CA PHE A 32 -30.08 21.98 -21.48
C PHE A 32 -30.59 22.71 -22.73
N SER A 33 -31.38 22.01 -23.55
CA SER A 33 -32.08 22.58 -24.71
C SER A 33 -33.58 22.59 -24.45
N SER A 34 -34.22 23.71 -24.77
CA SER A 34 -35.68 23.89 -24.68
C SER A 34 -36.17 24.67 -25.89
N GLY A 35 -36.83 24.01 -26.84
CA GLY A 35 -37.44 24.66 -28.01
C GLY A 35 -36.47 25.54 -28.83
N GLY A 36 -35.20 25.13 -28.94
CA GLY A 36 -34.15 25.87 -29.64
C GLY A 36 -33.38 26.91 -28.82
N SER A 37 -33.77 27.13 -27.55
CA SER A 37 -32.99 27.95 -26.61
C SER A 37 -32.08 27.09 -25.73
N THR A 38 -30.87 27.59 -25.46
CA THR A 38 -29.92 26.94 -24.53
C THR A 38 -30.11 27.49 -23.11
N LEU A 39 -30.19 26.58 -22.13
CA LEU A 39 -30.29 26.89 -20.72
C LEU A 39 -29.08 26.33 -19.97
N GLN A 40 -28.65 27.02 -18.92
CA GLN A 40 -27.55 26.58 -18.06
C GLN A 40 -28.02 26.42 -16.62
N GLY A 41 -27.60 25.33 -15.98
CA GLY A 41 -27.84 25.10 -14.55
C GLY A 41 -26.81 25.79 -13.64
N PRO A 42 -27.03 25.78 -12.31
CA PRO A 42 -26.09 26.33 -11.35
C PRO A 42 -24.77 25.54 -11.31
N GLN A 43 -23.67 26.20 -10.95
CA GLN A 43 -22.36 25.56 -10.82
C GLN A 43 -22.36 24.44 -9.78
N GLY A 44 -21.88 23.26 -10.15
CA GLY A 44 -21.74 22.10 -9.27
C GLY A 44 -23.06 21.48 -8.80
N ALA A 45 -24.19 22.03 -9.24
CA ALA A 45 -25.51 21.59 -8.83
C ALA A 45 -26.11 20.65 -9.89
N ARG A 46 -26.57 19.48 -9.45
CA ARG A 46 -27.32 18.53 -10.28
C ARG A 46 -28.78 18.96 -10.51
N TYR A 47 -29.28 19.88 -9.67
CA TYR A 47 -30.64 20.39 -9.66
C TYR A 47 -30.61 21.89 -9.33
N GLY A 48 -31.57 22.66 -9.83
CA GLY A 48 -31.69 24.08 -9.52
C GLY A 48 -32.42 24.86 -10.60
N GLU A 49 -32.49 26.18 -10.42
CA GLU A 49 -33.06 27.07 -11.41
C GLU A 49 -32.15 27.12 -12.65
N MET A 50 -32.76 27.03 -13.83
CA MET A 50 -32.06 27.11 -15.11
C MET A 50 -32.14 28.53 -15.63
N THR A 51 -31.00 29.18 -15.85
CA THR A 51 -30.94 30.50 -16.47
C THR A 51 -30.88 30.36 -17.98
N ARG A 52 -31.66 31.17 -18.70
CA ARG A 52 -31.52 31.28 -20.15
C ARG A 52 -30.15 31.83 -20.47
N VAL A 53 -29.41 31.10 -21.30
CA VAL A 53 -28.23 31.66 -21.95
C VAL A 53 -28.76 32.54 -23.08
N SER A 54 -29.20 33.74 -22.73
CA SER A 54 -29.45 34.81 -23.70
C SER A 54 -28.17 34.97 -24.49
N GLY A 55 -28.23 34.85 -25.81
CA GLY A 55 -27.06 34.84 -26.69
C GLY A 55 -26.25 36.13 -26.64
N SER A 56 -25.44 36.28 -25.58
CA SER A 56 -24.46 37.34 -25.38
C SER A 56 -23.33 36.90 -24.46
N GLU A 57 -23.02 35.61 -24.43
CA GLU A 57 -21.69 35.07 -24.15
C GLU A 57 -21.40 33.95 -25.16
N ALA A 58 -21.57 34.29 -26.45
CA ALA A 58 -20.50 33.96 -27.36
C ALA A 58 -19.30 34.72 -26.82
N GLN A 59 -18.48 34.04 -26.02
CA GLN A 59 -17.08 34.39 -25.99
C GLN A 59 -16.68 34.46 -27.46
N ASN A 60 -16.23 35.64 -27.91
CA ASN A 60 -15.77 35.87 -29.26
C ASN A 60 -14.56 34.96 -29.51
N ASP A 61 -14.84 33.70 -29.81
CA ASP A 61 -13.91 32.77 -30.45
C ASP A 61 -14.33 32.60 -31.93
N ASP A 62 -15.09 33.57 -32.47
CA ASP A 62 -15.02 33.91 -33.90
C ASP A 62 -13.68 34.66 -34.13
N GLU A 63 -12.55 34.01 -33.85
CA GLU A 63 -11.33 34.29 -34.62
C GLU A 63 -11.56 33.61 -35.97
N GLU A 64 -12.30 34.31 -36.83
CA GLU A 64 -12.34 34.04 -38.25
C GLU A 64 -10.90 34.20 -38.75
N ALA A 65 -10.15 33.09 -38.70
CA ALA A 65 -8.80 33.04 -39.19
C ALA A 65 -8.84 33.58 -40.64
N PRO A 66 -8.07 34.61 -41.00
CA PRO A 66 -7.91 34.94 -42.41
C PRO A 66 -7.36 33.69 -43.09
N THR A 67 -8.21 33.02 -43.87
CA THR A 67 -7.86 31.84 -44.64
C THR A 67 -6.94 32.27 -45.79
N ARG A 68 -5.65 32.47 -45.47
CA ARG A 68 -4.60 32.54 -46.47
C ARG A 68 -4.07 31.14 -46.73
N ALA A 69 -3.85 30.84 -48.01
CA ALA A 69 -3.71 29.50 -48.59
C ALA A 69 -2.55 28.61 -48.08
N ASP A 70 -1.70 29.09 -47.18
CA ASP A 70 -0.48 28.40 -46.76
C ASP A 70 -0.52 28.15 -45.25
N GLY A 71 -1.21 27.09 -44.83
CA GLY A 71 -1.64 26.79 -43.46
C GLY A 71 -0.56 26.40 -42.44
N TYR A 72 0.44 27.25 -42.19
CA TYR A 72 1.30 27.13 -41.00
C TYR A 72 1.53 28.49 -40.34
N GLN A 73 1.01 28.65 -39.12
CA GLN A 73 1.34 29.78 -38.25
C GLN A 73 2.23 29.29 -37.09
N PRO A 74 3.46 29.80 -36.93
CA PRO A 74 4.25 29.53 -35.75
C PRO A 74 3.63 30.26 -34.55
N LEU A 75 3.33 29.52 -33.48
CA LEU A 75 2.92 30.10 -32.20
C LEU A 75 4.01 31.04 -31.69
N ALA A 76 3.62 32.21 -31.20
CA ALA A 76 4.51 33.27 -30.75
C ALA A 76 5.60 32.74 -29.79
N THR A 77 6.85 32.71 -30.26
CA THR A 77 8.01 32.48 -29.41
C THR A 77 8.46 33.83 -28.85
N ASP A 78 7.93 34.21 -27.68
CA ASP A 78 8.47 35.34 -26.94
C ASP A 78 9.91 35.02 -26.51
N ASN A 79 10.87 35.74 -27.10
CA ASN A 79 12.31 35.49 -27.01
C ASN A 79 12.96 35.77 -25.63
N ASN A 80 12.19 35.89 -24.55
CA ASN A 80 12.70 36.22 -23.22
C ASN A 80 12.27 35.28 -22.09
N SER A 81 11.68 34.13 -22.41
CA SER A 81 11.33 33.13 -21.40
C SER A 81 12.11 31.85 -21.69
N PRO A 82 13.14 31.47 -20.90
CA PRO A 82 13.73 30.15 -21.05
C PRO A 82 12.61 29.12 -20.84
N LEU A 83 12.60 28.08 -21.69
CA LEU A 83 11.83 26.85 -21.52
C LEU A 83 12.30 26.11 -20.25
N ALA A 84 12.15 26.74 -19.09
CA ALA A 84 12.00 26.00 -17.87
C ALA A 84 10.63 25.36 -17.98
N PHE A 85 10.61 24.03 -18.08
CA PHE A 85 9.47 23.23 -17.66
C PHE A 85 9.21 23.62 -16.19
N ARG A 86 8.44 24.69 -15.97
CA ARG A 86 7.84 24.97 -14.68
C ARG A 86 6.81 23.86 -14.52
N SER A 87 7.26 22.76 -13.94
CA SER A 87 6.40 22.00 -13.06
C SER A 87 6.01 23.01 -11.98
N ASP A 88 4.92 23.74 -12.18
CA ASP A 88 4.24 24.43 -11.08
C ASP A 88 3.72 23.30 -10.20
N VAL A 89 4.62 22.78 -9.36
CA VAL A 89 4.28 21.73 -8.44
C VAL A 89 3.37 22.40 -7.45
N ASN A 90 2.07 22.14 -7.59
CA ASN A 90 1.04 22.70 -6.73
C ASN A 90 1.37 22.35 -5.27
N SER A 91 2.06 23.24 -4.57
CA SER A 91 2.48 23.05 -3.18
C SER A 91 1.27 22.77 -2.27
N ASN A 92 0.11 23.32 -2.65
CA ASN A 92 -1.17 23.07 -2.01
C ASN A 92 -1.68 21.62 -2.18
N ALA A 93 -1.31 20.92 -3.26
CA ALA A 93 -1.65 19.51 -3.46
C ALA A 93 -0.87 18.61 -2.50
N TYR A 94 0.36 18.97 -2.13
CA TYR A 94 1.09 18.24 -1.09
C TYR A 94 0.50 18.41 0.30
N ARG A 95 -0.20 19.53 0.60
CA ARG A 95 -0.85 19.71 1.91
C ARG A 95 -2.02 18.74 2.11
N THR A 96 -2.76 18.42 1.05
CA THR A 96 -3.87 17.45 1.11
C THR A 96 -3.37 16.00 1.03
N LEU A 97 -2.24 15.76 0.36
CA LEU A 97 -1.62 14.43 0.27
C LEU A 97 -0.69 14.08 1.45
N ALA A 98 -0.16 15.09 2.16
CA ALA A 98 0.70 14.94 3.34
C ALA A 98 0.18 13.97 4.41
N PRO A 99 -1.11 14.01 4.83
CA PRO A 99 -1.61 13.03 5.81
C PRO A 99 -1.54 11.60 5.30
N PHE A 100 -1.77 11.35 4.01
CA PHE A 100 -1.67 10.02 3.42
C PHE A 100 -0.22 9.54 3.35
N PHE A 101 0.71 10.41 2.97
CA PHE A 101 2.14 10.09 2.99
C PHE A 101 2.67 9.83 4.40
N LEU A 102 2.18 10.56 5.41
CA LEU A 102 2.49 10.30 6.82
C LEU A 102 1.99 8.92 7.24
N LEU A 103 0.73 8.58 6.92
CA LEU A 103 0.16 7.27 7.23
C LEU A 103 0.91 6.13 6.52
N ILE A 104 1.26 6.30 5.24
CA ILE A 104 2.06 5.35 4.48
C ILE A 104 3.45 5.20 5.12
N GLY A 105 4.11 6.31 5.49
CA GLY A 105 5.42 6.29 6.15
C GLY A 105 5.38 5.56 7.49
N VAL A 106 4.38 5.83 8.34
CA VAL A 106 4.19 5.13 9.62
C VAL A 106 3.89 3.65 9.40
N PHE A 107 3.04 3.32 8.43
CA PHE A 107 2.75 1.92 8.08
C PHE A 107 4.00 1.19 7.59
N LEU A 108 4.78 1.81 6.70
CA LEU A 108 6.05 1.26 6.24
C LEU A 108 7.05 1.11 7.40
N LEU A 109 7.12 2.07 8.32
CA LEU A 109 7.96 1.96 9.52
C LEU A 109 7.47 0.86 10.48
N LEU A 110 6.16 0.61 10.58
CA LEU A 110 5.61 -0.49 11.38
C LEU A 110 5.87 -1.84 10.73
N VAL A 111 5.69 -1.96 9.41
CA VAL A 111 6.02 -3.16 8.64
C VAL A 111 7.52 -3.42 8.69
N TRP A 112 8.33 -2.38 8.48
CA TRP A 112 9.77 -2.42 8.65
C TRP A 112 10.13 -2.87 10.06
N LYS A 113 9.57 -2.25 11.10
CA LYS A 113 9.80 -2.67 12.49
C LYS A 113 9.32 -4.09 12.78
N LEU A 114 8.25 -4.57 12.15
CA LEU A 114 7.77 -5.95 12.32
C LEU A 114 8.70 -6.96 11.64
N ILE A 115 9.10 -6.71 10.40
CA ILE A 115 10.05 -7.54 9.66
C ILE A 115 11.44 -7.47 10.33
N TYR A 116 11.85 -6.29 10.77
CA TYR A 116 13.16 -6.01 11.37
C TYR A 116 13.23 -6.35 12.87
N SER A 117 12.10 -6.54 13.54
CA SER A 117 12.05 -7.08 14.90
C SER A 117 11.87 -8.61 14.92
N GLY A 118 11.55 -9.22 13.78
CA GLY A 118 11.27 -10.65 13.63
C GLY A 118 12.52 -11.56 13.58
N TYR A 119 13.71 -10.99 13.39
CA TYR A 119 14.98 -11.72 13.51
C TYR A 119 15.66 -11.53 14.86
N LYS A 120 14.86 -11.35 15.93
CA LYS A 120 15.33 -11.78 17.25
C LYS A 120 15.68 -13.25 17.09
N THR A 121 16.96 -13.55 16.95
CA THR A 121 17.54 -14.88 16.87
C THR A 121 16.77 -15.76 17.83
N ALA A 122 16.16 -16.84 17.33
CA ALA A 122 15.46 -17.78 18.18
C ALA A 122 16.38 -18.07 19.37
N PRO A 123 15.91 -17.94 20.63
CA PRO A 123 16.75 -18.24 21.77
C PRO A 123 17.32 -19.64 21.55
N ASN A 124 18.65 -19.75 21.54
CA ASN A 124 19.30 -21.05 21.41
C ASN A 124 18.67 -21.95 22.48
N PRO A 125 18.09 -23.10 22.10
CA PRO A 125 17.34 -23.95 23.04
C PRO A 125 18.24 -24.50 24.16
N CYS A 126 19.56 -24.40 23.97
CA CYS A 126 20.58 -24.76 24.93
C CYS A 126 21.54 -23.57 25.17
N PRO A 127 21.99 -23.33 26.41
CA PRO A 127 22.94 -22.25 26.72
C PRO A 127 24.31 -22.48 26.02
N GLU A 128 24.87 -21.38 25.50
CA GLU A 128 25.94 -21.34 24.47
C GLU A 128 27.31 -21.93 24.84
N HIS A 129 27.49 -22.58 25.99
CA HIS A 129 28.85 -22.86 26.49
C HIS A 129 29.36 -24.29 26.39
N ALA A 130 28.55 -25.29 26.05
CA ALA A 130 29.07 -26.66 25.85
C ALA A 130 28.04 -27.68 25.34
N THR A 131 26.80 -27.29 25.05
CA THR A 131 25.73 -28.27 24.81
C THR A 131 25.16 -28.16 23.40
N ILE A 132 24.83 -29.31 22.82
CA ILE A 132 24.14 -29.42 21.53
C ILE A 132 22.69 -29.86 21.77
N PRO A 133 21.73 -29.33 21.00
CA PRO A 133 20.35 -29.79 21.08
C PRO A 133 20.21 -31.17 20.41
N TYR A 134 19.67 -32.13 21.14
CA TYR A 134 19.26 -33.44 20.66
C TYR A 134 17.73 -33.53 20.66
N MET A 135 17.14 -33.99 19.56
CA MET A 135 15.70 -34.22 19.46
C MET A 135 15.38 -35.65 19.86
N VAL A 136 14.52 -35.81 20.86
CA VAL A 136 14.14 -37.12 21.41
C VAL A 136 13.32 -37.91 20.40
N GLU A 137 13.73 -39.15 20.14
CA GLU A 137 13.03 -40.11 19.30
C GLU A 137 12.11 -41.04 20.12
N PRO A 138 11.10 -41.68 19.49
CA PRO A 138 10.27 -42.69 20.14
C PRO A 138 11.10 -43.87 20.65
N GLY A 139 11.09 -44.08 21.96
CA GLY A 139 11.82 -45.18 22.62
C GLY A 139 13.11 -44.75 23.32
N ASP A 140 13.48 -43.47 23.23
CA ASP A 140 14.62 -42.94 23.97
C ASP A 140 14.38 -42.90 25.48
N GLU A 141 15.45 -43.13 26.22
CA GLU A 141 15.53 -42.99 27.66
C GLU A 141 16.70 -42.08 28.02
N CYS A 142 16.60 -41.29 29.09
CA CYS A 142 17.70 -40.41 29.51
C CYS A 142 19.00 -41.16 29.77
N TRP A 143 18.91 -42.39 30.27
CA TRP A 143 20.08 -43.25 30.44
C TRP A 143 20.71 -43.65 29.09
N GLY A 144 19.90 -43.99 28.09
CA GLY A 144 20.38 -44.32 26.74
C GLY A 144 21.02 -43.13 26.03
N ILE A 145 20.42 -41.94 26.19
CA ILE A 145 20.99 -40.68 25.67
C ILE A 145 22.32 -40.39 26.37
N ALA A 146 22.38 -40.46 27.71
CA ALA A 146 23.61 -40.23 28.46
C ALA A 146 24.74 -41.18 28.03
N HIS A 147 24.41 -42.47 27.82
CA HIS A 147 25.36 -43.46 27.35
C HIS A 147 25.89 -43.15 25.95
N THR A 148 24.99 -42.75 25.04
CA THR A 148 25.33 -42.39 23.65
C THR A 148 26.26 -41.19 23.58
N TYR A 149 26.00 -40.17 24.40
CA TYR A 149 26.79 -38.95 24.47
C TYR A 149 27.96 -39.01 25.47
N LYS A 150 28.22 -40.18 26.07
CA LYS A 150 29.30 -40.43 27.03
C LYS A 150 29.34 -39.43 28.19
N CYS A 151 28.18 -39.02 28.69
CA CYS A 151 28.05 -38.17 29.86
C CYS A 151 27.44 -38.94 31.04
N SER A 152 27.58 -38.40 32.25
CA SER A 152 26.90 -39.00 33.40
C SER A 152 25.40 -38.69 33.36
N LEU A 153 24.57 -39.59 33.92
CA LEU A 153 23.12 -39.36 34.00
C LEU A 153 22.81 -38.11 34.85
N GLU A 154 23.53 -37.95 35.97
CA GLU A 154 23.36 -36.82 36.89
C GLU A 154 23.70 -35.49 36.21
N GLU A 155 24.76 -35.45 35.40
CA GLU A 155 25.11 -34.27 34.58
C GLU A 155 24.04 -33.96 33.53
N LEU A 156 23.49 -34.99 32.87
CA LEU A 156 22.41 -34.81 31.90
C LEU A 156 21.11 -34.30 32.56
N GLU A 157 20.79 -34.80 33.76
CA GLU A 157 19.64 -34.37 34.56
C GLU A 157 19.80 -32.93 35.08
N LEU A 158 21.01 -32.54 35.50
CA LEU A 158 21.31 -31.17 35.90
C LEU A 158 21.16 -30.19 34.74
N LEU A 159 21.52 -30.60 33.52
CA LEU A 159 21.33 -29.81 32.31
C LEU A 159 19.85 -29.75 31.88
N ASN A 160 19.06 -30.77 32.20
CA ASN A 160 17.68 -30.94 31.72
C ASN A 160 16.69 -31.31 32.84
N PRO A 161 16.56 -30.49 33.91
CA PRO A 161 15.80 -30.87 35.11
C PRO A 161 14.32 -31.11 34.81
N ASN A 162 13.77 -30.43 33.81
CA ASN A 162 12.36 -30.51 33.43
C ASN A 162 12.04 -31.63 32.42
N VAL A 163 13.05 -32.35 31.92
CA VAL A 163 12.88 -33.32 30.83
C VAL A 163 13.15 -34.74 31.33
N CYS A 164 14.29 -34.97 31.99
CA CYS A 164 14.62 -36.30 32.49
C CYS A 164 13.87 -36.68 33.76
N GLY A 165 13.62 -35.73 34.67
CA GLY A 165 12.87 -35.98 35.91
C GLY A 165 11.36 -36.14 35.72
N ALA A 166 10.79 -35.60 34.64
CA ALA A 166 9.34 -35.59 34.40
C ALA A 166 8.86 -36.69 33.43
N GLY A 167 9.79 -37.44 32.83
CA GLY A 167 9.52 -38.43 31.81
C GLY A 167 9.74 -37.90 30.39
N LEU A 168 10.66 -38.55 29.67
CA LEU A 168 11.06 -38.17 28.32
C LEU A 168 9.90 -38.39 27.32
N ARG A 169 9.64 -37.41 26.43
CA ARG A 169 8.63 -37.52 25.38
C ARG A 169 9.23 -37.28 24.00
N PRO A 170 8.81 -38.02 22.97
CA PRO A 170 9.28 -37.80 21.61
C PRO A 170 8.99 -36.38 21.12
N GLY A 171 9.94 -35.80 20.39
CA GLY A 171 9.86 -34.42 19.87
C GLY A 171 10.30 -33.33 20.86
N MET A 172 10.69 -33.68 22.09
CA MET A 172 11.35 -32.75 23.01
C MET A 172 12.81 -32.52 22.60
N VAL A 173 13.36 -31.37 23.01
CA VAL A 173 14.79 -31.06 22.85
C VAL A 173 15.49 -31.28 24.20
N VAL A 174 16.56 -32.06 24.18
CA VAL A 174 17.46 -32.30 25.31
C VAL A 174 18.81 -31.68 24.99
N CYS A 175 19.39 -30.95 25.93
CA CYS A 175 20.73 -30.39 25.79
C CYS A 175 21.76 -31.41 26.28
N VAL A 176 22.59 -31.92 25.37
CA VAL A 176 23.65 -32.90 25.67
C VAL A 176 25.02 -32.25 25.54
N PRO A 177 26.03 -32.63 26.34
CA PRO A 177 27.36 -32.05 26.25
C PRO A 177 28.03 -32.37 24.90
N GLN A 178 28.83 -31.44 24.38
CA GLN A 178 29.67 -31.72 23.21
C GLN A 178 30.73 -32.76 23.58
N PRO A 179 30.97 -33.77 22.72
CA PRO A 179 32.16 -34.59 22.85
C PRO A 179 33.37 -33.68 22.67
N THR A 180 34.10 -33.42 23.76
CA THR A 180 35.41 -32.78 23.67
C THR A 180 36.30 -33.66 22.79
N PRO A 181 36.94 -33.11 21.74
CA PRO A 181 37.96 -33.88 21.02
C PRO A 181 39.01 -34.32 22.05
N PRO A 182 39.51 -35.57 21.98
CA PRO A 182 40.51 -36.04 22.93
C PRO A 182 41.67 -35.05 22.90
N SER A 183 41.94 -34.41 24.04
CA SER A 183 43.13 -33.60 24.21
C SER A 183 44.31 -34.53 24.01
N THR A 184 44.94 -34.43 22.83
CA THR A 184 46.23 -35.05 22.56
C THR A 184 47.14 -34.63 23.72
N PRO A 185 47.69 -35.57 24.50
CA PRO A 185 48.66 -35.20 25.52
C PRO A 185 49.83 -34.55 24.79
N SER A 186 49.97 -33.23 24.94
CA SER A 186 51.20 -32.52 24.64
C SER A 186 52.23 -33.03 25.65
N ASP A 187 52.88 -34.14 25.30
CA ASP A 187 54.04 -34.63 26.02
C ASP A 187 55.17 -33.61 25.84
N SER A 188 55.54 -33.00 26.97
CA SER A 188 56.83 -32.38 27.35
C SER A 188 57.55 -31.45 26.38
#